data_AF-A0A1I0PEQ8-F1
#
_entry.id   AF-A0A1I0PEQ8-F1
#
_cell.length_a   1.000
_cell.length_b   1.000
_cell.length_c   1.000
_cell.angle_alpha   90.00
_cell.angle_beta   90.00
_cell.angle_gamma   90.00
#
_symmetry.space_group_name_H-M   'P 1'
#
loop_
_entity.id
_entity.type
_entity.pdbx_description
1 polymer ?
#
loop_
_entity_poly.entity_id
_entity_poly.type
_entity_poly.pdbx_seq_one_letter_code
_entity_poly.pdbx_strand_id
1 'polypeptide(L)'
;MKRIFTSIVLAAFCVFSASAQLEDGFYRIKNNKTKRYISIADNNPKHYTVSQSGSTTLLGIRTLKNFDRVSCSPSTIIYIKNMDRSKSLYDLQGQGTSLYALSGNMILAKLEGGGTSYKASGTYSGVTICIADLEDDGQRDEAWLANKSEETARWNFIKVDTDTNYIGIKPDVKTDDGYYGTIYAGFAFKFVSSGMKAYYVKSASGKSFEMKEITGTIPANMPVIIKCASDNPAENMIMPVLEDIAKLSGNKLAGVYSAIKYKNSNMTAFTASTMRVLGVSDGKLAFVKKAPEEYFYEGKYLPANKAYLKVKSSDGDVMTIGGSGIVTVTADPVDASKEGIYTLTGTRLPDNAPLRPGIYIKDGKKIVIK
;
A
#
# COMPACT_ATOMS: atom_id res chain seq x y z
N MET A 1 33.97 9.89 75.60
CA MET A 1 33.58 10.60 74.36
C MET A 1 34.68 10.44 73.31
N LYS A 2 34.55 9.49 72.38
CA LYS A 2 35.42 9.37 71.21
C LYS A 2 34.54 9.53 69.97
N ARG A 3 34.83 10.56 69.18
CA ARG A 3 34.07 10.93 67.98
C ARG A 3 34.40 9.97 66.84
N ILE A 4 33.33 9.50 66.20
CA ILE A 4 33.29 8.66 65.01
C ILE A 4 33.69 9.52 63.80
N PHE A 5 34.56 9.01 62.94
CA PHE A 5 34.64 9.42 61.54
C PHE A 5 34.57 8.16 60.67
N THR A 6 33.39 7.90 60.14
CA THR A 6 33.16 6.89 59.10
C THR A 6 33.21 7.61 57.76
N SER A 7 34.30 7.46 57.03
CA SER A 7 34.44 7.98 55.67
C SER A 7 33.62 7.10 54.72
N ILE A 8 32.44 7.56 54.33
CA ILE A 8 31.64 6.95 53.26
C ILE A 8 32.29 7.33 51.92
N VAL A 9 32.96 6.38 51.28
CA VAL A 9 33.38 6.49 49.89
C VAL A 9 32.13 6.30 49.04
N LEU A 10 31.56 7.41 48.57
CA LEU A 10 30.49 7.41 47.58
C LEU A 10 31.09 7.05 46.21
N ALA A 11 31.16 5.75 45.90
CA ALA A 11 31.43 5.29 44.55
C ALA A 11 30.24 5.69 43.67
N ALA A 12 30.38 6.81 42.95
CA ALA A 12 29.47 7.20 41.91
C ALA A 12 29.53 6.14 40.81
N PHE A 13 28.62 5.17 40.84
CA PHE A 13 28.29 4.40 39.65
C PHE A 13 27.72 5.39 38.64
N CYS A 14 28.56 5.86 37.72
CA CYS A 14 28.11 6.40 36.46
C CYS A 14 27.41 5.26 35.72
N VAL A 15 26.12 5.06 36.02
CA VAL A 15 25.24 4.30 35.14
C VAL A 15 25.17 5.14 33.88
N PHE A 16 26.04 4.84 32.90
CA PHE A 16 25.77 5.25 31.54
C PHE A 16 24.39 4.68 31.23
N SER A 17 23.38 5.54 31.19
CA SER A 17 22.09 5.21 30.63
C SER A 17 22.38 4.80 29.20
N ALA A 18 22.48 3.49 28.96
CA ALA A 18 22.53 2.93 27.63
C ALA A 18 21.24 3.38 26.96
N SER A 19 21.34 4.39 26.11
CA SER A 19 20.25 4.83 25.27
C SER A 19 19.69 3.59 24.57
N ALA A 20 18.43 3.24 24.83
CA ALA A 20 17.79 2.11 24.18
C ALA A 20 17.95 2.25 22.66
N GLN A 21 18.60 1.26 22.04
CA GLN A 21 18.75 1.19 20.59
C GLN A 21 17.42 0.79 19.97
N LEU A 22 17.14 1.24 18.75
CA LEU A 22 15.91 0.86 18.06
C LEU A 22 15.93 -0.62 17.71
N GLU A 23 14.78 -1.27 17.93
CA GLU A 23 14.55 -2.63 17.44
C GLU A 23 14.14 -2.60 15.97
N ASP A 24 14.43 -3.70 15.29
CA ASP A 24 13.89 -3.98 13.97
C ASP A 24 12.35 -3.93 13.98
N GLY A 25 11.75 -3.26 13.00
CA GLY A 25 10.29 -3.12 12.97
C GLY A 25 9.80 -2.00 12.07
N PHE A 26 8.47 -1.88 11.97
CA PHE A 26 7.81 -0.81 11.23
C PHE A 26 7.58 0.42 12.12
N TYR A 27 8.01 1.58 11.63
CA TYR A 27 7.91 2.86 12.31
C TYR A 27 7.40 3.95 11.36
N ARG A 28 6.84 5.01 11.95
CA ARG A 28 6.83 6.34 11.35
C ARG A 28 7.96 7.17 11.96
N ILE A 29 8.59 8.01 11.15
CA ILE A 29 9.71 8.84 11.58
C ILE A 29 9.26 10.32 11.50
N LYS A 30 9.05 10.95 12.66
CA LYS A 30 8.48 12.30 12.78
C LYS A 30 9.55 13.31 13.18
N ASN A 31 9.68 14.41 12.47
CA ASN A 31 10.62 15.47 12.84
C ASN A 31 10.21 16.15 14.15
N ASN A 32 11.17 16.41 15.04
CA ASN A 32 10.89 17.04 16.32
C ASN A 32 10.45 18.50 16.19
N LYS A 33 11.03 19.24 15.23
CA LYS A 33 10.79 20.68 15.04
C LYS A 33 9.60 20.90 14.12
N THR A 34 9.66 20.41 12.88
CA THR A 34 8.63 20.68 11.86
C THR A 34 7.36 19.84 12.02
N LYS A 35 7.42 18.79 12.85
CA LYS A 35 6.37 17.79 13.06
C LYS A 35 6.00 16.97 11.81
N ARG A 36 6.76 17.09 10.71
CA ARG A 36 6.54 16.32 9.49
C ARG A 36 7.09 14.90 9.57
N TYR A 37 6.41 13.97 8.93
CA TYR A 37 6.77 12.56 8.87
C TYR A 37 7.52 12.24 7.58
N ILE A 38 8.59 11.44 7.67
CA ILE A 38 9.30 10.93 6.50
C ILE A 38 8.36 10.08 5.64
N SER A 39 8.46 10.27 4.33
CA SER A 39 7.75 9.52 3.30
C SER A 39 8.73 9.14 2.19
N ILE A 40 9.08 7.86 2.09
CA ILE A 40 9.84 7.30 0.95
C ILE A 40 8.83 6.99 -0.15
N ALA A 41 8.59 7.96 -1.02
CA ALA A 41 7.55 7.93 -2.05
C ALA A 41 8.11 7.82 -3.47
N ASP A 42 9.38 7.40 -3.59
CA ASP A 42 10.07 7.29 -4.86
C ASP A 42 11.16 6.22 -4.80
N ASN A 43 11.27 5.43 -5.87
CA ASN A 43 12.23 4.34 -6.01
C ASN A 43 13.25 4.59 -7.14
N ASN A 44 13.34 5.81 -7.67
CA ASN A 44 14.34 6.18 -8.68
C ASN A 44 15.69 6.50 -8.02
N PRO A 45 16.74 5.69 -8.21
CA PRO A 45 18.05 5.92 -7.57
C PRO A 45 18.67 7.28 -7.89
N LYS A 46 18.31 7.91 -9.03
CA LYS A 46 18.80 9.26 -9.40
C LYS A 46 18.39 10.36 -8.42
N HIS A 47 17.41 10.12 -7.57
CA HIS A 47 16.98 11.06 -6.54
C HIS A 47 17.64 10.82 -5.17
N TYR A 48 18.58 9.86 -5.11
CA TYR A 48 19.30 9.40 -3.92
C TYR A 48 20.81 9.36 -4.22
N THR A 49 21.39 10.51 -4.51
CA THR A 49 22.81 10.60 -4.88
C THR A 49 23.65 11.18 -3.76
N VAL A 50 24.87 10.68 -3.65
CA VAL A 50 25.91 11.25 -2.79
C VAL A 50 27.18 11.34 -3.63
N SER A 51 27.76 12.52 -3.73
CA SER A 51 29.04 12.73 -4.39
C SER A 51 30.19 12.52 -3.40
N GLN A 52 31.36 12.16 -3.93
CA GLN A 52 32.60 12.10 -3.15
C GLN A 52 33.00 13.46 -2.57
N SER A 53 32.50 14.56 -3.14
CA SER A 53 32.68 15.93 -2.64
C SER A 53 31.68 16.33 -1.54
N GLY A 54 30.82 15.41 -1.08
CA GLY A 54 29.86 15.66 0.00
C GLY A 54 28.55 16.32 -0.42
N SER A 55 28.29 16.49 -1.72
CA SER A 55 26.98 16.92 -2.21
C SER A 55 26.01 15.74 -2.15
N THR A 56 24.80 15.95 -1.65
CA THR A 56 23.77 14.89 -1.65
C THR A 56 22.45 15.38 -2.17
N THR A 57 21.72 14.44 -2.77
CA THR A 57 20.34 14.60 -3.21
C THR A 57 19.55 13.47 -2.57
N LEU A 58 18.61 13.80 -1.68
CA LEU A 58 17.66 12.85 -1.07
C LEU A 58 16.21 13.23 -1.43
N LEU A 59 16.02 13.72 -2.66
CA LEU A 59 14.77 14.35 -3.09
C LEU A 59 13.62 13.36 -3.34
N GLY A 60 13.93 12.06 -3.39
CA GLY A 60 12.92 11.00 -3.39
C GLY A 60 12.26 10.80 -2.02
N ILE A 61 12.82 11.40 -0.96
CA ILE A 61 12.25 11.40 0.39
C ILE A 61 11.54 12.73 0.64
N ARG A 62 10.23 12.65 0.83
CA ARG A 62 9.38 13.79 1.19
C ARG A 62 9.10 13.77 2.68
N THR A 63 8.68 14.90 3.21
CA THR A 63 8.21 15.03 4.60
C THR A 63 6.81 15.60 4.61
N LEU A 64 5.89 15.02 5.38
CA LEU A 64 4.45 15.33 5.37
C LEU A 64 3.94 15.73 6.76
N LYS A 65 3.21 16.85 6.90
CA LYS A 65 2.70 17.34 8.19
C LYS A 65 1.33 16.79 8.54
N ASN A 66 0.40 16.86 7.58
CA ASN A 66 -1.00 16.52 7.79
C ASN A 66 -1.18 15.02 8.06
N PHE A 67 -1.68 14.68 9.26
CA PHE A 67 -1.80 13.30 9.69
C PHE A 67 -2.85 12.51 8.90
N ASP A 68 -3.88 13.14 8.33
CA ASP A 68 -4.87 12.45 7.50
C ASP A 68 -4.23 11.91 6.22
N ARG A 69 -3.25 12.63 5.66
CA ARG A 69 -2.40 12.12 4.56
C ARG A 69 -1.43 11.06 5.04
N VAL A 70 -0.81 11.25 6.20
CA VAL A 70 0.22 10.35 6.74
C VAL A 70 -0.37 8.99 7.11
N SER A 71 -1.51 8.98 7.80
CA SER A 71 -2.22 7.78 8.24
C SER A 71 -2.68 6.92 7.05
N CYS A 72 -2.88 7.52 5.88
CA CYS A 72 -3.35 6.81 4.68
C CYS A 72 -2.25 6.48 3.67
N SER A 73 -0.99 6.85 3.93
CA SER A 73 0.09 6.72 2.94
C SER A 73 1.09 5.61 3.32
N PRO A 74 1.13 4.49 2.57
CA PRO A 74 2.13 3.44 2.74
C PRO A 74 3.58 3.93 2.67
N SER A 75 3.86 5.02 1.94
CA SER A 75 5.20 5.61 1.86
C SER A 75 5.74 6.13 3.20
N THR A 76 4.88 6.37 4.19
CA THR A 76 5.27 6.83 5.53
C THR A 76 5.60 5.71 6.49
N ILE A 77 5.32 4.45 6.11
CA ILE A 77 5.65 3.27 6.87
C ILE A 77 7.06 2.84 6.47
N ILE A 78 8.00 2.96 7.41
CA ILE A 78 9.41 2.66 7.20
C ILE A 78 9.78 1.46 8.07
N TYR A 79 10.28 0.40 7.46
CA TYR A 79 10.91 -0.67 8.20
C TYR A 79 12.35 -0.26 8.56
N ILE A 80 12.62 -0.20 9.86
CA ILE A 80 13.96 0.05 10.40
C ILE A 80 14.64 -1.30 10.53
N LYS A 81 15.75 -1.48 9.81
CA LYS A 81 16.56 -2.70 9.89
C LYS A 81 17.91 -2.37 10.50
N ASN A 82 18.26 -3.02 11.61
CA ASN A 82 19.60 -2.90 12.17
C ASN A 82 20.62 -3.59 11.25
N MET A 83 21.69 -2.85 10.91
CA MET A 83 22.76 -3.34 10.04
C MET A 83 24.07 -3.51 10.80
N ASP A 84 24.34 -2.64 11.79
CA ASP A 84 25.44 -2.78 12.74
C ASP A 84 25.03 -2.15 14.07
N ARG A 85 24.65 -3.01 15.03
CA ARG A 85 24.21 -2.61 16.36
C ARG A 85 25.29 -1.88 17.15
N SER A 86 26.56 -2.25 16.99
CA SER A 86 27.66 -1.62 17.73
C SER A 86 27.89 -0.16 17.31
N LYS A 87 27.49 0.19 16.08
CA LYS A 87 27.65 1.53 15.50
C LYS A 87 26.33 2.29 15.35
N SER A 88 25.21 1.72 15.81
CA SER A 88 23.87 2.26 15.62
C SER A 88 23.57 2.60 14.14
N LEU A 89 23.94 1.70 13.24
CA LEU A 89 23.70 1.83 11.80
C LEU A 89 22.45 1.05 11.39
N TYR A 90 21.54 1.72 10.70
CA TYR A 90 20.26 1.18 10.26
C TYR A 90 20.01 1.45 8.79
N ASP A 91 19.33 0.51 8.13
CA ASP A 91 18.74 0.72 6.82
C ASP A 91 17.27 1.12 6.97
N LEU A 92 16.85 2.13 6.20
CA LEU A 92 15.49 2.67 6.20
C LEU A 92 14.79 2.14 4.95
N GLN A 93 13.90 1.17 5.13
CA GLN A 93 13.27 0.46 4.02
C GLN A 93 11.83 0.94 3.82
N GLY A 94 11.50 1.31 2.59
CA GLY A 94 10.17 1.82 2.23
C GLY A 94 9.84 1.49 0.78
N GLN A 95 8.55 1.20 0.51
CA GLN A 95 7.98 0.99 -0.83
C GLN A 95 8.86 0.20 -1.81
N GLY A 96 9.20 -1.05 -1.46
CA GLY A 96 9.90 -1.98 -2.34
C GLY A 96 11.39 -1.68 -2.53
N THR A 97 11.97 -0.80 -1.71
CA THR A 97 13.37 -0.40 -1.76
C THR A 97 13.88 0.04 -0.37
N SER A 98 15.11 0.54 -0.30
CA SER A 98 15.69 1.11 0.92
C SER A 98 16.66 2.25 0.64
N LEU A 99 16.95 3.07 1.65
CA LEU A 99 17.95 4.15 1.55
C LEU A 99 19.32 3.58 1.17
N TYR A 100 19.70 2.44 1.74
CA TYR A 100 20.94 1.76 1.38
C TYR A 100 20.94 1.34 -0.09
N ALA A 101 19.90 0.64 -0.56
CA ALA A 101 19.82 0.19 -1.95
C ALA A 101 19.75 1.36 -2.95
N LEU A 102 18.95 2.39 -2.67
CA LEU A 102 18.74 3.55 -3.55
C LEU A 102 19.98 4.42 -3.68
N SER A 103 20.80 4.48 -2.64
CA SER A 103 22.09 5.17 -2.67
C SER A 103 23.20 4.35 -3.32
N GLY A 104 22.89 3.17 -3.91
CA GLY A 104 23.90 2.30 -4.49
C GLY A 104 24.75 1.58 -3.43
N ASN A 105 24.12 1.20 -2.30
CA ASN A 105 24.75 0.58 -1.14
C ASN A 105 25.73 1.50 -0.40
N MET A 106 25.44 2.81 -0.35
CA MET A 106 26.37 3.81 0.17
C MET A 106 25.94 4.46 1.48
N ILE A 107 24.63 4.56 1.75
CA ILE A 107 24.11 5.28 2.92
C ILE A 107 23.38 4.33 3.87
N LEU A 108 23.87 4.28 5.10
CA LEU A 108 23.12 3.80 6.26
C LEU A 108 22.82 4.99 7.18
N ALA A 109 21.65 5.00 7.82
CA ALA A 109 21.36 5.98 8.84
C ALA A 109 22.07 5.60 10.14
N LYS A 110 23.02 6.43 10.55
CA LYS A 110 23.55 6.45 11.90
C LYS A 110 22.59 7.22 12.79
N LEU A 111 22.12 6.57 13.86
CA LEU A 111 21.19 7.16 14.82
C LEU A 111 21.91 7.40 16.15
N GLU A 112 22.05 8.67 16.51
CA GLU A 112 22.70 9.12 17.73
C GLU A 112 21.65 9.77 18.66
N GLY A 113 21.51 9.26 19.87
CA GLY A 113 20.44 9.68 20.79
C GLY A 113 19.97 8.53 21.67
N GLY A 114 18.76 8.65 22.22
CA GLY A 114 18.15 7.64 23.09
C GLY A 114 16.67 7.91 23.37
N GLY A 115 15.95 6.88 23.80
CA GLY A 115 14.50 6.94 23.95
C GLY A 115 13.81 6.91 22.58
N THR A 116 12.88 7.82 22.32
CA THR A 116 12.20 7.91 21.02
C THR A 116 12.89 8.85 20.04
N SER A 117 13.86 9.67 20.47
CA SER A 117 14.42 10.75 19.67
C SER A 117 15.89 10.56 19.31
N TYR A 118 16.20 10.65 18.02
CA TYR A 118 17.53 10.41 17.47
C TYR A 118 17.92 11.51 16.47
N LYS A 119 19.20 11.89 16.48
CA LYS A 119 19.84 12.61 15.37
C LYS A 119 20.17 11.58 14.30
N ALA A 120 19.71 11.81 13.07
CA ALA A 120 19.97 10.93 11.95
C ALA A 120 21.04 11.52 11.03
N SER A 121 22.06 10.73 10.71
CA SER A 121 23.09 11.09 9.73
C SER A 121 23.44 9.90 8.85
N GLY A 122 24.10 10.12 7.72
CA GLY A 122 24.70 9.06 6.90
C GLY A 122 26.16 9.37 6.64
N THR A 123 26.99 8.37 6.40
CA THR A 123 28.42 8.58 6.08
C THR A 123 28.78 7.86 4.79
N TYR A 124 29.43 8.57 3.86
CA TYR A 124 29.98 8.00 2.63
C TYR A 124 31.35 8.62 2.36
N SER A 125 32.36 7.78 2.09
CA SER A 125 33.74 8.20 1.80
C SER A 125 34.30 9.25 2.79
N GLY A 126 34.00 9.09 4.08
CA GLY A 126 34.45 9.99 5.15
C GLY A 126 33.60 11.27 5.32
N VAL A 127 32.67 11.56 4.42
CA VAL A 127 31.75 12.70 4.55
C VAL A 127 30.48 12.28 5.29
N THR A 128 30.16 12.99 6.37
CA THR A 128 28.91 12.81 7.11
C THR A 128 27.86 13.81 6.66
N ILE A 129 26.68 13.30 6.31
CA ILE A 129 25.53 14.07 5.86
C ILE A 129 24.47 14.02 6.94
N CYS A 130 23.92 15.17 7.29
CA CYS A 130 22.83 15.23 8.25
C CYS A 130 21.52 14.91 7.51
N ILE A 131 20.78 13.91 7.98
CA ILE A 131 19.44 13.61 7.47
C ILE A 131 18.49 14.55 8.23
N ALA A 132 18.27 15.73 7.69
CA ALA A 132 17.45 16.77 8.33
C ALA A 132 16.23 17.09 7.47
N ASP A 133 15.15 17.53 8.11
CA ASP A 133 14.03 18.11 7.38
C ASP A 133 14.42 19.52 6.90
N LEU A 134 13.92 19.93 5.74
CA LEU A 134 14.06 21.32 5.30
C LEU A 134 13.40 22.24 6.34
N GLU A 135 14.06 23.33 6.74
CA GLU A 135 13.47 24.24 7.75
C GLU A 135 12.07 24.74 7.34
N ASP A 136 11.19 24.81 8.33
CA ASP A 136 9.80 25.27 8.17
C ASP A 136 9.80 26.80 8.08
N ASP A 137 9.35 27.35 6.95
CA ASP A 137 9.01 28.78 6.82
C ASP A 137 7.64 29.09 7.48
N GLY A 138 7.06 28.11 8.17
CA GLY A 138 5.79 28.18 8.88
C GLY A 138 4.58 27.82 8.02
N GLN A 139 4.77 27.54 6.72
CA GLN A 139 3.69 27.45 5.73
C GLN A 139 3.65 26.12 4.97
N ARG A 140 4.59 25.19 5.19
CA ARG A 140 4.75 23.98 4.35
C ARG A 140 4.24 22.70 5.01
N ASP A 141 3.10 22.21 4.53
CA ASP A 141 2.58 20.88 4.84
C ASP A 141 3.40 19.73 4.22
N GLU A 142 4.18 20.02 3.18
CA GLU A 142 5.06 19.08 2.52
C GLU A 142 6.43 19.71 2.22
N ALA A 143 7.51 18.96 2.43
CA ALA A 143 8.85 19.35 2.01
C ALA A 143 9.70 18.12 1.62
N TRP A 144 11.02 18.29 1.60
CA TRP A 144 12.02 17.27 1.29
C TRP A 144 13.11 17.27 2.37
N LEU A 145 13.89 16.19 2.41
CA LEU A 145 15.08 16.16 3.25
C LEU A 145 16.17 17.10 2.74
N ALA A 146 16.83 17.78 3.66
CA ALA A 146 17.90 18.74 3.42
C ALA A 146 19.15 18.39 4.23
N ASN A 147 20.29 18.96 3.82
CA ASN A 147 21.59 18.75 4.48
C ASN A 147 21.93 19.86 5.50
N LYS A 148 20.96 20.44 6.22
CA LYS A 148 21.21 21.62 7.08
C LYS A 148 20.41 21.63 8.39
N SER A 149 21.00 22.29 9.39
CA SER A 149 20.56 22.54 10.77
C SER A 149 20.61 21.32 11.73
N GLU A 150 21.15 21.52 12.93
CA GLU A 150 21.14 20.49 13.98
C GLU A 150 19.75 20.24 14.57
N GLU A 151 18.86 21.23 14.48
CA GLU A 151 17.54 21.17 15.12
C GLU A 151 16.51 20.39 14.29
N THR A 152 16.54 20.53 12.95
CA THR A 152 15.68 19.73 12.05
C THR A 152 16.26 18.35 11.76
N ALA A 153 17.40 18.01 12.34
CA ALA A 153 18.02 16.68 12.24
C ALA A 153 17.53 15.68 13.29
N ARG A 154 16.68 16.12 14.23
CA ARG A 154 16.14 15.27 15.30
C ARG A 154 14.79 14.69 14.91
N TRP A 155 14.68 13.38 15.05
CA TRP A 155 13.53 12.59 14.64
C TRP A 155 13.04 11.70 15.76
N ASN A 156 11.72 11.62 15.90
CA ASN A 156 11.03 10.66 16.73
C ASN A 156 10.67 9.41 15.91
N PHE A 157 11.12 8.26 16.37
CA PHE A 157 10.78 6.96 15.78
C PHE A 157 9.61 6.37 16.56
N ILE A 158 8.45 6.32 15.91
CA ILE A 158 7.18 5.96 16.52
C ILE A 158 6.77 4.62 15.91
N LYS A 159 6.69 3.56 16.71
CA LYS A 159 6.31 2.23 16.23
C LYS A 159 4.90 2.28 15.64
N VAL A 160 4.66 1.58 14.54
CA VAL A 160 3.30 1.47 13.97
C VAL A 160 2.44 0.68 14.94
N ASP A 161 1.26 1.19 15.26
CA ASP A 161 0.30 0.61 16.19
C ASP A 161 -1.13 0.74 15.64
N THR A 162 -2.15 0.45 16.44
CA THR A 162 -3.58 0.56 16.07
C THR A 162 -4.31 1.72 16.74
N ASP A 163 -3.60 2.55 17.51
CA ASP A 163 -4.21 3.51 18.43
C ASP A 163 -3.94 4.93 17.96
N THR A 164 -2.67 5.32 17.92
CA THR A 164 -2.26 6.72 17.67
C THR A 164 -1.39 6.85 16.42
N ASN A 165 -0.80 5.75 15.97
CA ASN A 165 0.10 5.68 14.84
C ASN A 165 -0.32 4.55 13.86
N TYR A 166 -1.63 4.42 13.65
CA TYR A 166 -2.23 3.47 12.72
C TYR A 166 -1.99 3.82 11.26
N ILE A 167 -2.07 2.82 10.37
CA ILE A 167 -2.24 3.03 8.93
C ILE A 167 -3.62 2.55 8.50
N GLY A 168 -4.36 3.44 7.85
CA GLY A 168 -5.72 3.23 7.38
C GLY A 168 -5.81 3.28 5.87
N ILE A 169 -6.88 2.71 5.32
CA ILE A 169 -7.20 2.81 3.90
C ILE A 169 -8.31 3.84 3.72
N LYS A 170 -7.99 4.96 3.07
CA LYS A 170 -9.00 5.90 2.58
C LYS A 170 -9.69 5.32 1.34
N PRO A 171 -11.03 5.14 1.36
CA PRO A 171 -11.75 4.70 0.18
C PRO A 171 -11.59 5.69 -0.98
N ASP A 172 -11.55 5.16 -2.20
CA ASP A 172 -11.54 5.94 -3.43
C ASP A 172 -12.96 6.22 -3.93
N VAL A 173 -13.89 5.29 -3.69
CA VAL A 173 -15.28 5.36 -4.18
C VAL A 173 -16.29 4.80 -3.18
N LYS A 174 -17.53 5.27 -3.28
CA LYS A 174 -18.71 4.71 -2.61
C LYS A 174 -19.64 4.06 -3.63
N THR A 175 -20.01 2.82 -3.40
CA THR A 175 -20.99 2.04 -4.17
C THR A 175 -22.23 1.81 -3.32
N ASP A 176 -23.28 1.21 -3.91
CA ASP A 176 -24.50 0.83 -3.19
C ASP A 176 -24.22 -0.20 -2.08
N ASP A 177 -23.18 -1.02 -2.26
CA ASP A 177 -22.83 -2.10 -1.35
C ASP A 177 -21.65 -1.79 -0.41
N GLY A 178 -21.12 -0.56 -0.42
CA GLY A 178 -20.14 -0.09 0.55
C GLY A 178 -19.07 0.85 0.00
N TYR A 179 -17.93 0.89 0.68
CA TYR A 179 -16.80 1.75 0.34
C TYR A 179 -15.66 0.91 -0.22
N TYR A 180 -15.02 1.41 -1.27
CA TYR A 180 -13.93 0.69 -1.94
C TYR A 180 -12.74 1.60 -2.19
N GLY A 181 -11.55 1.05 -2.02
CA GLY A 181 -10.29 1.69 -2.39
C GLY A 181 -9.33 0.70 -3.03
N THR A 182 -8.31 1.21 -3.69
CA THR A 182 -7.14 0.42 -4.08
C THR A 182 -5.95 0.75 -3.20
N ILE A 183 -5.06 -0.24 -3.05
CA ILE A 183 -3.78 -0.06 -2.39
C ILE A 183 -2.70 -0.86 -3.12
N TYR A 184 -1.51 -0.27 -3.20
CA TYR A 184 -0.28 -0.95 -3.60
C TYR A 184 0.82 -0.54 -2.62
N ALA A 185 1.30 -1.50 -1.83
CA ALA A 185 2.27 -1.26 -0.76
C ALA A 185 3.48 -2.19 -0.90
N GLY A 186 4.67 -1.67 -0.58
CA GLY A 186 5.92 -2.44 -0.60
C GLY A 186 6.11 -3.43 0.55
N PHE A 187 5.16 -3.52 1.48
CA PHE A 187 5.16 -4.44 2.62
C PHE A 187 3.90 -5.31 2.61
N ALA A 188 3.98 -6.50 3.21
CA ALA A 188 2.82 -7.35 3.43
C ALA A 188 1.99 -6.79 4.59
N PHE A 189 0.68 -7.01 4.60
CA PHE A 189 -0.18 -6.51 5.66
C PHE A 189 -1.38 -7.41 5.95
N LYS A 190 -1.92 -7.27 7.17
CA LYS A 190 -3.20 -7.87 7.59
C LYS A 190 -4.23 -6.78 7.87
N PHE A 191 -5.50 -7.12 7.78
CA PHE A 191 -6.57 -6.26 8.29
C PHE A 191 -6.58 -6.30 9.82
N VAL A 192 -6.77 -5.12 10.41
CA VAL A 192 -7.05 -4.95 11.84
C VAL A 192 -8.54 -4.76 12.04
N SER A 193 -9.16 -3.93 11.20
CA SER A 193 -10.61 -3.69 11.27
C SER A 193 -11.42 -4.88 10.74
N SER A 194 -12.52 -5.17 11.42
CA SER A 194 -13.51 -6.16 10.98
C SER A 194 -14.24 -5.71 9.72
N GLY A 195 -14.71 -6.66 8.91
CA GLY A 195 -15.56 -6.39 7.74
C GLY A 195 -14.81 -5.97 6.48
N MET A 196 -13.48 -5.75 6.57
CA MET A 196 -12.65 -5.48 5.40
C MET A 196 -12.41 -6.74 4.57
N LYS A 197 -12.32 -6.58 3.25
CA LYS A 197 -12.01 -7.67 2.31
C LYS A 197 -11.02 -7.21 1.25
N ALA A 198 -10.09 -8.08 0.86
CA ALA A 198 -9.13 -7.83 -0.19
C ALA A 198 -9.45 -8.67 -1.43
N TYR A 199 -9.27 -8.07 -2.61
CA TYR A 199 -9.48 -8.73 -3.89
C TYR A 199 -8.34 -8.44 -4.84
N TYR A 200 -8.00 -9.43 -5.66
CA TYR A 200 -7.24 -9.20 -6.89
C TYR A 200 -8.12 -9.41 -8.11
N VAL A 201 -7.74 -8.81 -9.24
CA VAL A 201 -8.45 -9.03 -10.51
C VAL A 201 -7.83 -10.22 -11.21
N LYS A 202 -8.58 -11.33 -11.29
CA LYS A 202 -8.14 -12.59 -11.91
C LYS A 202 -8.21 -12.53 -13.44
N SER A 203 -9.24 -11.90 -13.98
CA SER A 203 -9.48 -11.76 -15.42
C SER A 203 -10.13 -10.42 -15.73
N ALA A 204 -9.86 -9.89 -16.93
CA ALA A 204 -10.45 -8.66 -17.44
C ALA A 204 -10.43 -8.69 -18.97
N SER A 205 -11.59 -8.47 -19.59
CA SER A 205 -11.75 -8.45 -21.05
C SER A 205 -13.09 -7.88 -21.45
N GLY A 206 -13.17 -7.26 -22.63
CA GLY A 206 -14.43 -6.73 -23.13
C GLY A 206 -14.92 -5.61 -22.22
N LYS A 207 -16.05 -5.78 -21.54
CA LYS A 207 -16.61 -4.80 -20.59
C LYS A 207 -16.63 -5.30 -19.13
N SER A 208 -15.90 -6.37 -18.83
CA SER A 208 -16.05 -7.09 -17.57
C SER A 208 -14.72 -7.48 -16.94
N PHE A 209 -14.70 -7.57 -15.61
CA PHE A 209 -13.59 -8.11 -14.83
C PHE A 209 -14.08 -9.05 -13.73
N GLU A 210 -13.26 -10.03 -13.38
CA GLU A 210 -13.51 -11.00 -12.32
C GLU A 210 -12.57 -10.72 -11.15
N MET A 211 -13.14 -10.53 -9.95
CA MET A 211 -12.39 -10.44 -8.71
C MET A 211 -12.31 -11.80 -8.03
N LYS A 212 -11.20 -12.07 -7.37
CA LYS A 212 -11.08 -13.19 -6.43
C LYS A 212 -10.60 -12.66 -5.09
N GLU A 213 -11.29 -13.09 -4.03
CA GLU A 213 -10.96 -12.72 -2.65
C GLU A 213 -9.60 -13.29 -2.25
N ILE A 214 -8.84 -12.48 -1.51
CA ILE A 214 -7.60 -12.86 -0.85
C ILE A 214 -7.93 -13.05 0.63
N THR A 215 -7.60 -14.22 1.16
CA THR A 215 -7.78 -14.52 2.59
C THR A 215 -6.44 -14.49 3.31
N GLY A 216 -6.46 -14.11 4.58
CA GLY A 216 -5.24 -13.97 5.39
C GLY A 216 -4.43 -12.73 5.04
N THR A 217 -3.11 -12.85 5.09
CA THR A 217 -2.16 -11.76 4.83
C THR A 217 -2.09 -11.40 3.36
N ILE A 218 -2.14 -10.10 3.05
CA ILE A 218 -1.96 -9.58 1.70
C ILE A 218 -0.44 -9.48 1.42
N PRO A 219 0.07 -10.09 0.34
CA PRO A 219 1.49 -10.06 0.01
C PRO A 219 2.03 -8.65 -0.27
N ALA A 220 3.30 -8.44 0.08
CA ALA A 220 4.04 -7.25 -0.32
C ALA A 220 4.08 -7.11 -1.84
N ASN A 221 4.09 -5.87 -2.33
CA ASN A 221 4.22 -5.56 -3.75
C ASN A 221 3.12 -6.24 -4.60
N MET A 222 1.89 -6.33 -4.07
CA MET A 222 0.71 -6.84 -4.78
C MET A 222 -0.40 -5.78 -4.80
N PRO A 223 -0.81 -5.29 -5.97
CA PRO A 223 -1.90 -4.32 -6.07
C PRO A 223 -3.24 -5.00 -5.84
N VAL A 224 -4.08 -4.43 -4.97
CA VAL A 224 -5.36 -5.03 -4.56
C VAL A 224 -6.46 -3.98 -4.48
N ILE A 225 -7.70 -4.47 -4.60
CA ILE A 225 -8.92 -3.73 -4.28
C ILE A 225 -9.31 -4.11 -2.85
N ILE A 226 -9.74 -3.12 -2.09
CA ILE A 226 -10.13 -3.27 -0.69
C ILE A 226 -11.58 -2.82 -0.58
N LYS A 227 -12.44 -3.72 -0.11
CA LYS A 227 -13.75 -3.34 0.45
C LYS A 227 -13.47 -2.85 1.87
N CYS A 228 -13.68 -1.56 2.09
CA CYS A 228 -13.49 -0.88 3.36
C CYS A 228 -14.69 -1.09 4.28
N ALA A 229 -14.47 -0.98 5.59
CA ALA A 229 -15.52 -1.06 6.60
C ALA A 229 -16.37 0.22 6.63
N SER A 230 -15.75 1.38 6.43
CA SER A 230 -16.44 2.69 6.37
C SER A 230 -15.71 3.70 5.47
N ASP A 231 -16.15 4.96 5.46
CA ASP A 231 -15.44 6.08 4.82
C ASP A 231 -14.26 6.62 5.64
N ASN A 232 -14.15 6.25 6.92
CA ASN A 232 -13.13 6.74 7.83
C ASN A 232 -11.88 5.84 7.81
N PRO A 233 -10.68 6.36 7.45
CA PRO A 233 -9.45 5.57 7.47
C PRO A 233 -9.11 4.94 8.82
N ALA A 234 -9.46 5.59 9.93
CA ALA A 234 -9.26 5.06 11.28
C ALA A 234 -10.08 3.78 11.57
N GLU A 235 -11.12 3.54 10.79
CA GLU A 235 -11.95 2.34 10.86
C GLU A 235 -11.59 1.33 9.76
N ASN A 236 -10.62 1.65 8.90
CA ASN A 236 -10.13 0.81 7.80
C ASN A 236 -8.66 0.42 8.00
N MET A 237 -8.30 -0.01 9.21
CA MET A 237 -6.92 -0.18 9.62
C MET A 237 -6.29 -1.45 9.05
N ILE A 238 -5.02 -1.32 8.68
CA ILE A 238 -4.13 -2.42 8.30
C ILE A 238 -2.90 -2.43 9.22
N MET A 239 -2.27 -3.59 9.35
CA MET A 239 -1.01 -3.74 10.09
C MET A 239 0.06 -4.34 9.16
N PRO A 240 1.19 -3.65 8.94
CA PRO A 240 2.34 -4.21 8.25
C PRO A 240 2.89 -5.45 8.98
N VAL A 241 3.28 -6.47 8.22
CA VAL A 241 3.86 -7.72 8.76
C VAL A 241 5.11 -8.14 7.97
N LEU A 242 5.97 -8.95 8.60
CA LEU A 242 7.19 -9.49 7.99
C LEU A 242 7.00 -10.85 7.32
N GLU A 243 5.78 -11.37 7.30
CA GLU A 243 5.47 -12.64 6.64
C GLU A 243 5.80 -12.54 5.14
N ASP A 244 6.76 -13.36 4.70
CA ASP A 244 7.06 -13.50 3.28
C ASP A 244 6.05 -14.46 2.65
N ILE A 245 5.17 -13.92 1.83
CA ILE A 245 4.08 -14.66 1.21
C ILE A 245 4.16 -14.48 -0.29
N ALA A 246 4.10 -15.60 -1.00
CA ALA A 246 4.10 -15.61 -2.45
C ALA A 246 2.93 -14.79 -3.01
N LYS A 247 3.23 -13.92 -3.98
CA LYS A 247 2.20 -13.16 -4.70
C LYS A 247 1.31 -14.12 -5.47
N LEU A 248 0.01 -13.83 -5.50
CA LEU A 248 -0.93 -14.58 -6.35
C LEU A 248 -0.64 -14.29 -7.82
N SER A 249 -0.46 -15.35 -8.61
CA SER A 249 -0.24 -15.23 -10.05
C SER A 249 -1.52 -14.80 -10.77
N GLY A 250 -1.35 -14.16 -11.93
CA GLY A 250 -2.47 -13.80 -12.81
C GLY A 250 -3.21 -12.50 -12.47
N ASN A 251 -2.79 -11.75 -11.45
CA ASN A 251 -3.38 -10.45 -11.12
C ASN A 251 -3.28 -9.47 -12.31
N LYS A 252 -4.42 -8.91 -12.73
CA LYS A 252 -4.52 -7.95 -13.84
C LYS A 252 -4.34 -6.50 -13.39
N LEU A 253 -4.33 -6.25 -12.08
CA LEU A 253 -3.97 -4.95 -11.55
C LEU A 253 -2.47 -4.70 -11.72
N ALA A 254 -2.14 -3.43 -11.91
CA ALA A 254 -0.80 -2.89 -11.74
C ALA A 254 -0.84 -1.79 -10.68
N GLY A 255 0.30 -1.52 -10.07
CA GLY A 255 0.41 -0.57 -8.96
C GLY A 255 1.44 0.51 -9.24
N VAL A 256 1.23 1.69 -8.63
CA VAL A 256 2.14 2.83 -8.71
C VAL A 256 2.63 3.14 -7.30
N TYR A 257 3.93 3.08 -7.04
CA TYR A 257 4.50 3.45 -5.74
C TYR A 257 4.62 4.96 -5.53
N SER A 258 4.82 5.67 -6.63
CA SER A 258 5.42 7.00 -6.61
C SER A 258 4.63 7.96 -7.47
N ALA A 259 4.42 9.17 -6.96
CA ALA A 259 3.87 10.29 -7.70
C ALA A 259 4.58 11.57 -7.24
N ILE A 260 5.90 11.65 -7.46
CA ILE A 260 6.69 12.81 -7.08
C ILE A 260 6.99 13.67 -8.32
N LYS A 261 6.53 14.92 -8.30
CA LYS A 261 6.94 15.94 -9.27
C LYS A 261 8.27 16.55 -8.85
N TYR A 262 9.36 15.84 -9.12
CA TYR A 262 10.70 16.44 -9.14
C TYR A 262 11.27 16.23 -10.53
N LYS A 263 11.55 17.31 -11.28
CA LYS A 263 12.01 17.25 -12.69
C LYS A 263 11.23 16.26 -13.57
N ASN A 264 9.93 16.09 -13.32
CA ASN A 264 9.03 15.14 -13.97
C ASN A 264 9.42 13.65 -13.84
N SER A 265 10.31 13.26 -12.94
CA SER A 265 10.78 11.88 -12.83
C SER A 265 9.99 11.06 -11.83
N ASN A 266 9.63 9.84 -12.25
CA ASN A 266 8.93 8.80 -11.49
C ASN A 266 7.45 9.05 -11.16
N MET A 267 6.71 9.62 -12.12
CA MET A 267 5.23 9.62 -12.13
C MET A 267 4.73 8.75 -13.27
N THR A 268 3.60 8.06 -13.08
CA THR A 268 2.97 7.26 -14.15
C THR A 268 1.83 8.06 -14.79
N ALA A 269 1.99 8.45 -16.05
CA ALA A 269 0.94 9.16 -16.79
C ALA A 269 -0.26 8.24 -17.06
N PHE A 270 -1.46 8.72 -16.76
CA PHE A 270 -2.67 7.97 -17.06
C PHE A 270 -2.85 7.86 -18.57
N THR A 271 -2.99 6.64 -19.07
CA THR A 271 -3.16 6.35 -20.50
C THR A 271 -4.48 5.64 -20.73
N ALA A 272 -5.47 6.38 -21.23
CA ALA A 272 -6.84 5.88 -21.41
C ALA A 272 -6.97 4.68 -22.38
N SER A 273 -5.97 4.40 -23.21
CA SER A 273 -5.97 3.22 -24.11
C SER A 273 -5.50 1.93 -23.44
N THR A 274 -4.83 2.01 -22.27
CA THR A 274 -4.22 0.86 -21.59
C THR A 274 -4.57 0.75 -20.11
N MET A 275 -5.25 1.76 -19.56
CA MET A 275 -5.52 1.87 -18.13
C MET A 275 -7.00 2.17 -17.85
N ARG A 276 -7.49 1.59 -16.75
CA ARG A 276 -8.73 1.99 -16.09
C ARG A 276 -8.46 2.15 -14.59
N VAL A 277 -9.08 3.13 -13.96
CA VAL A 277 -8.95 3.42 -12.53
C VAL A 277 -10.22 3.01 -11.79
N LEU A 278 -10.14 2.82 -10.47
CA LEU A 278 -11.31 2.43 -9.68
C LEU A 278 -12.39 3.50 -9.78
N GLY A 279 -13.63 3.08 -9.96
CA GLY A 279 -14.77 3.97 -10.23
C GLY A 279 -16.09 3.32 -9.87
N VAL A 280 -17.17 3.99 -10.24
CA VAL A 280 -18.55 3.54 -10.04
C VAL A 280 -19.29 3.62 -11.36
N SER A 281 -20.12 2.62 -11.66
CA SER A 281 -21.08 2.62 -12.75
C SER A 281 -22.40 2.04 -12.24
N ASP A 282 -23.49 2.78 -12.41
CA ASP A 282 -24.84 2.36 -11.98
C ASP A 282 -24.88 1.89 -10.51
N GLY A 283 -24.26 2.66 -9.62
CA GLY A 283 -24.15 2.34 -8.18
C GLY A 283 -23.19 1.20 -7.84
N LYS A 284 -22.60 0.51 -8.83
CA LYS A 284 -21.76 -0.67 -8.65
C LYS A 284 -20.29 -0.36 -8.86
N LEU A 285 -19.44 -1.16 -8.21
CA LEU A 285 -17.99 -1.09 -8.39
C LEU A 285 -17.61 -1.34 -9.85
N ALA A 286 -16.76 -0.46 -10.39
CA ALA A 286 -16.28 -0.54 -11.76
C ALA A 286 -14.81 -0.10 -11.86
N PHE A 287 -14.20 -0.39 -13.00
CA PHE A 287 -13.00 0.30 -13.47
C PHE A 287 -13.36 1.19 -14.65
N VAL A 288 -13.06 2.48 -14.56
CA VAL A 288 -13.49 3.52 -15.52
C VAL A 288 -12.32 4.17 -16.22
N LYS A 289 -12.55 4.62 -17.45
CA LYS A 289 -11.57 5.36 -18.28
C LYS A 289 -11.44 6.83 -17.87
N LYS A 290 -12.49 7.40 -17.30
CA LYS A 290 -12.53 8.79 -16.84
C LYS A 290 -12.82 8.78 -15.34
N ALA A 291 -11.89 9.33 -14.56
CA ALA A 291 -12.13 9.70 -13.19
C ALA A 291 -12.16 11.23 -13.08
N PRO A 292 -12.73 11.78 -12.01
CA PRO A 292 -12.62 13.21 -11.71
C PRO A 292 -11.15 13.67 -11.69
N GLU A 293 -10.88 14.92 -12.06
CA GLU A 293 -9.51 15.44 -12.18
C GLU A 293 -8.74 15.33 -10.86
N GLU A 294 -9.44 15.51 -9.73
CA GLU A 294 -8.93 15.40 -8.37
C GLU A 294 -8.43 14.00 -7.99
N TYR A 295 -8.83 12.96 -8.72
CA TYR A 295 -8.25 11.62 -8.56
C TYR A 295 -6.78 11.60 -8.97
N PHE A 296 -6.43 12.38 -10.00
CA PHE A 296 -5.11 12.36 -10.60
C PHE A 296 -4.17 13.31 -9.87
N TYR A 297 -2.96 12.84 -9.61
CA TYR A 297 -1.88 13.72 -9.17
C TYR A 297 -1.53 14.68 -10.32
N GLU A 298 -1.57 15.99 -10.02
CA GLU A 298 -1.33 17.05 -11.00
C GLU A 298 -2.25 16.95 -12.24
N GLY A 299 -3.48 16.44 -12.04
CA GLY A 299 -4.53 16.34 -13.07
C GLY A 299 -4.29 15.30 -14.17
N LYS A 300 -3.14 14.61 -14.19
CA LYS A 300 -2.79 13.66 -15.28
C LYS A 300 -2.03 12.40 -14.88
N TYR A 301 -1.47 12.34 -13.68
CA TYR A 301 -0.68 11.19 -13.22
C TYR A 301 -1.49 10.33 -12.26
N LEU A 302 -1.24 9.02 -12.30
CA LEU A 302 -1.80 8.11 -11.31
C LEU A 302 -1.27 8.48 -9.90
N PRO A 303 -2.14 8.48 -8.88
CA PRO A 303 -1.74 8.73 -7.50
C PRO A 303 -0.80 7.63 -6.97
N ALA A 304 0.07 8.00 -6.03
CA ALA A 304 1.00 7.09 -5.37
C ALA A 304 0.26 6.06 -4.50
N ASN A 305 0.86 4.88 -4.35
CA ASN A 305 0.36 3.73 -3.59
C ASN A 305 -1.02 3.23 -4.00
N LYS A 306 -1.44 3.49 -5.25
CA LYS A 306 -2.73 3.08 -5.81
C LYS A 306 -2.57 2.05 -6.92
N ALA A 307 -3.67 1.34 -7.19
CA ALA A 307 -3.73 0.35 -8.25
C ALA A 307 -4.62 0.80 -9.40
N TYR A 308 -4.35 0.26 -10.58
CA TYR A 308 -5.16 0.44 -11.79
C TYR A 308 -5.28 -0.89 -12.53
N LEU A 309 -6.35 -1.03 -13.30
CA LEU A 309 -6.56 -2.19 -14.16
C LEU A 309 -5.85 -1.98 -15.49
N LYS A 310 -5.00 -2.94 -15.87
CA LYS A 310 -4.43 -3.02 -17.22
C LYS A 310 -5.48 -3.55 -18.18
N VAL A 311 -5.69 -2.84 -19.27
CA VAL A 311 -6.67 -3.20 -20.32
C VAL A 311 -6.04 -3.08 -21.71
N LYS A 312 -6.72 -3.64 -22.72
CA LYS A 312 -6.42 -3.42 -24.14
C LYS A 312 -7.20 -2.20 -24.65
N SER A 313 -6.74 -1.62 -25.74
CA SER A 313 -7.45 -0.52 -26.40
C SER A 313 -8.86 -0.89 -26.89
N SER A 314 -9.10 -2.19 -27.13
CA SER A 314 -10.40 -2.73 -27.53
C SER A 314 -11.35 -3.03 -26.35
N ASP A 315 -10.88 -2.92 -25.11
CA ASP A 315 -11.74 -3.11 -23.94
C ASP A 315 -12.58 -1.85 -23.67
N GLY A 316 -13.74 -2.05 -23.04
CA GLY A 316 -14.73 -1.02 -22.78
C GLY A 316 -14.21 0.14 -21.94
N ASP A 317 -14.80 1.31 -22.14
CA ASP A 317 -14.50 2.51 -21.34
C ASP A 317 -14.89 2.34 -19.87
N VAL A 318 -15.86 1.46 -19.59
CA VAL A 318 -16.28 1.03 -18.25
C VAL A 318 -16.21 -0.49 -18.19
N MET A 319 -15.54 -0.99 -17.16
CA MET A 319 -15.41 -2.41 -16.85
C MET A 319 -16.18 -2.68 -15.56
N THR A 320 -17.18 -3.56 -15.59
CA THR A 320 -17.99 -3.92 -14.42
C THR A 320 -17.67 -5.32 -13.93
N ILE A 321 -18.05 -5.64 -12.70
CA ILE A 321 -17.87 -7.01 -12.17
C ILE A 321 -18.70 -7.96 -13.03
N GLY A 322 -18.05 -8.94 -13.66
CA GLY A 322 -18.67 -9.95 -14.50
C GLY A 322 -17.67 -11.02 -14.95
N GLY A 323 -18.05 -12.28 -14.76
CA GLY A 323 -17.38 -13.43 -15.40
C GLY A 323 -17.79 -13.54 -16.87
N SER A 324 -17.15 -14.45 -17.62
CA SER A 324 -17.25 -14.64 -19.08
C SER A 324 -18.64 -15.02 -19.65
N GLY A 325 -19.75 -14.58 -19.05
CA GLY A 325 -21.11 -14.92 -19.48
C GLY A 325 -21.51 -16.37 -19.22
N ILE A 326 -20.71 -17.15 -18.48
CA ILE A 326 -21.06 -18.52 -18.08
C ILE A 326 -21.07 -18.59 -16.56
N VAL A 327 -22.27 -18.52 -16.00
CA VAL A 327 -22.56 -18.91 -14.61
C VAL A 327 -22.90 -20.40 -14.64
N THR A 328 -22.35 -21.19 -13.73
CA THR A 328 -22.83 -22.55 -13.51
C THR A 328 -24.26 -22.45 -12.97
N VAL A 329 -25.26 -22.72 -13.81
CA VAL A 329 -26.64 -22.89 -13.35
C VAL A 329 -26.66 -24.19 -12.56
N THR A 330 -26.66 -24.08 -11.24
CA THR A 330 -27.07 -25.20 -10.38
C THR A 330 -28.58 -25.25 -10.50
N ALA A 331 -29.10 -26.29 -11.16
CA ALA A 331 -30.54 -26.50 -11.18
C ALA A 331 -31.01 -26.73 -9.74
N ASP A 332 -32.12 -26.09 -9.36
CA ASP A 332 -32.85 -26.48 -8.16
C ASP A 332 -33.11 -27.99 -8.19
N PRO A 333 -33.13 -28.68 -7.04
CA PRO A 333 -33.54 -30.08 -6.99
C PRO A 333 -34.88 -30.22 -7.72
N VAL A 334 -34.91 -31.11 -8.71
CA VAL A 334 -36.09 -31.31 -9.55
C VAL A 334 -37.23 -31.73 -8.64
N ASP A 335 -38.24 -30.89 -8.56
CA ASP A 335 -39.54 -31.27 -8.02
C ASP A 335 -40.04 -32.47 -8.83
N ALA A 336 -40.31 -33.61 -8.18
CA ALA A 336 -40.68 -34.86 -8.86
C ALA A 336 -41.92 -34.69 -9.77
N SER A 337 -42.72 -33.64 -9.55
CA SER A 337 -43.82 -33.24 -10.42
C SER A 337 -43.41 -32.64 -11.79
N LYS A 338 -42.11 -32.36 -12.00
CA LYS A 338 -41.55 -31.68 -13.18
C LYS A 338 -40.62 -32.56 -14.04
N GLU A 339 -40.48 -33.85 -13.72
CA GLU A 339 -39.76 -34.81 -14.58
C GLU A 339 -40.35 -34.84 -16.00
N GLY A 340 -39.48 -34.90 -17.01
CA GLY A 340 -39.88 -34.87 -18.41
C GLY A 340 -38.93 -34.10 -19.32
N ILE A 341 -39.26 -34.11 -20.61
CA ILE A 341 -38.48 -33.43 -21.66
C ILE A 341 -39.26 -32.22 -22.15
N TYR A 342 -38.59 -31.07 -22.23
CA TYR A 342 -39.16 -29.80 -22.65
C TYR A 342 -38.36 -29.22 -23.82
N THR A 343 -39.06 -28.49 -24.70
CA THR A 343 -38.40 -27.61 -25.68
C THR A 343 -37.70 -26.45 -24.97
N LEU A 344 -36.80 -25.75 -25.66
CA LEU A 344 -36.15 -24.53 -25.13
C LEU A 344 -37.14 -23.41 -24.78
N THR A 345 -38.35 -23.44 -25.34
CA THR A 345 -39.44 -22.49 -25.04
C THR A 345 -40.31 -22.93 -23.87
N GLY A 346 -40.00 -24.06 -23.22
CA GLY A 346 -40.73 -24.56 -22.04
C GLY A 346 -41.95 -25.43 -22.36
N THR A 347 -42.15 -25.86 -23.60
CA THR A 347 -43.25 -26.76 -23.96
C THR A 347 -42.89 -28.19 -23.58
N ARG A 348 -43.71 -28.84 -22.74
CA ARG A 348 -43.55 -30.25 -22.37
C ARG A 348 -43.82 -31.15 -23.56
N LEU A 349 -42.91 -32.08 -23.85
CA LEU A 349 -43.09 -33.11 -24.85
C LEU A 349 -43.80 -34.32 -24.24
N PRO A 350 -44.60 -35.08 -25.03
CA PRO A 350 -45.13 -36.36 -24.61
C PRO A 350 -44.02 -37.33 -24.22
N ASP A 351 -44.32 -38.19 -23.24
CA ASP A 351 -43.42 -39.26 -22.86
C ASP A 351 -43.13 -40.16 -24.08
N ASN A 352 -41.85 -40.46 -24.31
CA ASN A 352 -41.34 -41.22 -25.47
C ASN A 352 -41.53 -40.58 -26.85
N ALA A 353 -41.76 -39.27 -26.95
CA ALA A 353 -41.77 -38.58 -28.25
C ALA A 353 -40.42 -38.78 -28.98
N PRO A 354 -40.42 -39.12 -30.29
CA PRO A 354 -39.20 -39.20 -31.07
C PRO A 354 -38.56 -37.82 -31.18
N LEU A 355 -37.38 -37.66 -30.58
CA LEU A 355 -36.66 -36.39 -30.57
C LEU A 355 -35.90 -36.21 -31.89
N ARG A 356 -36.16 -35.07 -32.55
CA ARG A 356 -35.34 -34.64 -33.70
C ARG A 356 -34.03 -34.05 -33.19
N PRO A 357 -32.95 -34.04 -34.01
CA PRO A 357 -31.70 -33.35 -33.68
C PRO A 357 -31.97 -31.92 -33.23
N GLY A 358 -31.40 -31.53 -32.10
CA GLY A 358 -31.73 -30.27 -31.44
C GLY A 358 -31.38 -30.24 -29.95
N ILE A 359 -31.77 -29.15 -29.30
CA ILE A 359 -31.48 -28.88 -27.89
C ILE A 359 -32.77 -28.95 -27.09
N TYR A 360 -32.76 -29.69 -25.98
CA TYR A 360 -33.91 -29.88 -25.09
C TYR A 360 -33.50 -29.70 -23.63
N ILE A 361 -34.48 -29.58 -22.75
CA ILE A 361 -34.31 -29.62 -21.30
C ILE A 361 -34.90 -30.95 -20.82
N LYS A 362 -34.09 -31.85 -20.27
CA LYS A 362 -34.53 -33.10 -19.66
C LYS A 362 -34.20 -33.05 -18.16
N ASP A 363 -35.22 -33.16 -17.33
CA ASP A 363 -35.10 -33.20 -15.86
C ASP A 363 -34.22 -32.05 -15.32
N GLY A 364 -34.50 -30.83 -15.81
CA GLY A 364 -33.78 -29.61 -15.45
C GLY A 364 -32.39 -29.45 -16.10
N LYS A 365 -31.93 -30.38 -16.93
CA LYS A 365 -30.62 -30.33 -17.60
C LYS A 365 -30.75 -30.15 -19.10
N LYS A 366 -29.91 -29.29 -19.68
CA LYS A 366 -29.79 -29.13 -21.12
C LYS A 366 -29.17 -30.38 -21.74
N ILE A 367 -29.85 -30.97 -22.72
CA ILE A 367 -29.35 -32.10 -23.51
C ILE A 367 -29.29 -31.74 -25.00
N VAL A 368 -28.41 -32.40 -25.73
CA VAL A 368 -28.29 -32.25 -27.19
C VAL A 368 -28.57 -33.61 -27.82
N ILE A 369 -29.57 -33.64 -28.70
CA ILE A 369 -29.88 -34.79 -29.56
C ILE A 369 -29.17 -34.53 -30.89
N LYS A 370 -28.37 -35.49 -31.33
CA LYS A 370 -27.59 -35.40 -32.57
C LYS A 370 -28.30 -36.07 -33.72
#